data_AF-R6XUA1-F1
#
_entry.id   AF-R6XUA1-F1
#
_cell.length_a   1.000
_cell.length_b   1.000
_cell.length_c   1.000
_cell.angle_alpha   90.00
_cell.angle_beta   90.00
_cell.angle_gamma   90.00
#
_symmetry.space_group_name_H-M   'P 1'
#
loop_
_entity.id
_entity.type
_entity.pdbx_description
1 polymer ?
#
loop_
_entity_poly.entity_id
_entity_poly.type
_entity_poly.pdbx_seq_one_letter_code
_entity_poly.pdbx_strand_id
1 'polypeptide(L)'
;MLYLIDTTNGKEQILEHHSTQHFTKDWLYLVTHNMVDFEDAKVVVMTYAKFGTLVEFYKSRFQKDFGDTFEFILCDEIHNLPRFSAFLHSPRDTNYHRIAKERIEEIVSKQTGPQVIGLSATPRRAETGMFCKTKYITVDSDVRKLETQNIVPYANLESLIPTLPKDKKYLVYASHITKMKQLTEIFHQRSIKAIAIWSEKN
;
A
#
# COMPACT_ATOMS: atom_id res chain seq x y z
N MET A 1 -14.72 -11.06 -1.42
CA MET A 1 -13.34 -10.76 -1.00
C MET A 1 -13.07 -9.26 -1.08
N LEU A 2 -12.25 -8.74 -0.17
CA LEU A 2 -11.71 -7.37 -0.18
C LEU A 2 -10.22 -7.39 -0.49
N TYR A 3 -9.76 -6.52 -1.39
CA TYR A 3 -8.35 -6.27 -1.71
C TYR A 3 -7.98 -4.85 -1.26
N LEU A 4 -7.03 -4.77 -0.32
CA LEU A 4 -6.48 -3.53 0.20
C LEU A 4 -5.10 -3.30 -0.39
N ILE A 5 -4.90 -2.11 -0.95
CA ILE A 5 -3.63 -1.71 -1.58
C ILE A 5 -3.17 -0.35 -1.06
N ASP A 6 -1.87 -0.13 -1.05
CA ASP A 6 -1.30 1.09 -0.51
C ASP A 6 -1.53 2.32 -1.42
N THR A 7 -1.44 2.13 -2.75
CA THR A 7 -1.42 3.26 -3.69
C THR A 7 -2.66 3.32 -4.57
N THR A 8 -3.09 4.55 -4.90
CA THR A 8 -4.19 4.77 -5.85
C THR A 8 -3.84 4.22 -7.24
N ASN A 9 -2.62 4.41 -7.72
CA ASN A 9 -2.22 3.92 -9.05
C ASN A 9 -2.24 2.39 -9.12
N GLY A 10 -1.71 1.70 -8.10
CA GLY A 10 -1.80 0.24 -8.03
C GLY A 10 -3.25 -0.24 -7.97
N LYS A 11 -4.10 0.47 -7.22
CA LYS A 11 -5.55 0.20 -7.19
C LYS A 11 -6.17 0.29 -8.58
N GLU A 12 -5.94 1.39 -9.32
CA GLU A 12 -6.48 1.56 -10.68
C GLU A 12 -5.99 0.46 -11.64
N GLN A 13 -4.72 0.04 -11.56
CA GLN A 13 -4.19 -1.05 -12.39
C GLN A 13 -4.88 -2.39 -12.11
N ILE A 14 -5.10 -2.74 -10.84
CA ILE A 14 -5.81 -3.98 -10.49
C ILE A 14 -7.26 -3.94 -10.99
N LEU A 15 -7.87 -2.75 -10.98
CA LEU A 15 -9.25 -2.54 -11.40
C LEU A 15 -9.51 -2.70 -12.91
N GLU A 16 -8.46 -2.75 -13.72
CA GLU A 16 -8.56 -3.12 -15.14
C GLU A 16 -8.99 -4.59 -15.32
N HIS A 17 -8.84 -5.43 -14.30
CA HIS A 17 -9.23 -6.84 -14.36
C HIS A 17 -10.75 -7.01 -14.21
N HIS A 18 -11.38 -7.75 -15.13
CA HIS A 18 -12.85 -7.92 -15.22
C HIS A 18 -13.52 -8.44 -13.94
N SER A 19 -12.83 -9.27 -13.16
CA SER A 19 -13.32 -9.83 -11.88
C SER A 19 -13.21 -8.88 -10.68
N THR A 20 -12.79 -7.63 -10.90
CA THR A 20 -12.59 -6.64 -9.84
C THR A 20 -13.55 -5.46 -10.01
N GLN A 21 -13.81 -4.75 -8.91
CA GLN A 21 -14.66 -3.57 -8.91
C GLN A 21 -14.23 -2.56 -7.86
N HIS A 22 -14.56 -1.29 -8.12
CA HIS A 22 -14.45 -0.26 -7.11
C HIS A 22 -15.44 -0.52 -5.98
N PHE A 23 -15.06 -0.07 -4.78
CA PHE A 23 -16.06 0.17 -3.76
C PHE A 23 -16.99 1.32 -4.17
N THR A 24 -18.29 1.05 -4.21
CA THR A 24 -19.34 2.06 -4.42
C THR A 24 -20.39 1.99 -3.31
N LYS A 25 -21.20 3.06 -3.16
CA LYS A 25 -22.35 3.05 -2.24
C LYS A 25 -23.40 2.02 -2.66
N ASP A 26 -23.53 1.77 -3.96
CA ASP A 26 -24.46 0.77 -4.48
C ASP A 26 -23.97 -0.64 -4.18
N TRP A 27 -22.67 -0.91 -4.34
CA TRP A 27 -22.07 -2.17 -3.89
C TRP A 27 -22.36 -2.40 -2.41
N LEU A 28 -22.16 -1.36 -1.60
CA LEU A 28 -22.43 -1.40 -0.17
C LEU A 28 -23.90 -1.72 0.13
N TYR A 29 -24.83 -1.09 -0.57
CA TYR A 29 -26.26 -1.36 -0.44
C TYR A 29 -26.57 -2.83 -0.79
N LEU A 30 -26.07 -3.32 -1.92
CA LEU A 30 -26.33 -4.68 -2.39
C LEU A 30 -25.83 -5.73 -1.39
N VAL A 31 -24.61 -5.58 -0.88
CA VAL A 31 -24.03 -6.52 0.10
C VAL A 31 -24.78 -6.48 1.42
N THR A 32 -25.12 -5.29 1.91
CA THR A 32 -25.79 -5.15 3.21
C THR A 32 -27.22 -5.69 3.21
N HIS A 33 -27.85 -5.80 2.04
CA HIS A 33 -29.22 -6.32 1.89
C HIS A 33 -29.24 -7.75 1.31
N ASN A 34 -28.09 -8.45 1.27
CA ASN A 34 -27.95 -9.79 0.67
C ASN A 34 -28.49 -9.87 -0.77
N MET A 35 -28.37 -8.78 -1.52
CA MET A 35 -28.82 -8.66 -2.92
C MET A 35 -27.67 -8.90 -3.92
N VAL A 36 -26.53 -9.41 -3.45
CA VAL A 36 -25.41 -9.78 -4.32
C VAL A 36 -25.57 -11.24 -4.70
N ASP A 37 -25.67 -11.51 -6.00
CA ASP A 37 -25.51 -12.85 -6.52
C ASP A 37 -24.05 -13.27 -6.40
N PHE A 38 -23.79 -14.36 -5.66
CA PHE A 38 -22.42 -14.81 -5.38
C PHE A 38 -21.74 -15.39 -6.61
N GLU A 39 -22.49 -15.75 -7.67
CA GLU A 39 -21.94 -16.19 -8.95
C GLU A 39 -21.22 -15.06 -9.71
N ASP A 40 -21.59 -13.79 -9.46
CA ASP A 40 -21.00 -12.59 -10.09
C ASP A 40 -20.19 -11.72 -9.10
N ALA A 41 -19.83 -12.26 -7.94
CA ALA A 41 -19.18 -11.51 -6.87
C ALA A 41 -17.75 -11.05 -7.23
N LYS A 42 -17.63 -9.81 -7.71
CA LYS A 42 -16.32 -9.19 -8.00
C LYS A 42 -15.56 -8.82 -6.73
N VAL A 43 -14.23 -8.94 -6.81
CA VAL A 43 -13.29 -8.51 -5.77
C VAL A 43 -13.35 -7.00 -5.62
N VAL A 44 -13.65 -6.50 -4.42
CA VAL A 44 -13.64 -5.06 -4.16
C VAL A 44 -12.22 -4.61 -3.88
N VAL A 45 -11.75 -3.60 -4.61
CA VAL A 45 -10.41 -3.04 -4.42
C VAL A 45 -10.51 -1.63 -3.86
N MET A 46 -9.78 -1.36 -2.77
CA MET A 46 -9.68 -0.01 -2.19
C MET A 46 -8.33 0.23 -1.52
N THR A 47 -8.02 1.49 -1.22
CA THR A 47 -6.80 1.80 -0.47
C THR A 47 -6.98 1.58 1.04
N TYR A 48 -5.89 1.38 1.79
CA TYR A 48 -5.96 1.33 3.26
C TYR A 48 -6.60 2.58 3.86
N ALA A 49 -6.24 3.78 3.37
CA ALA A 49 -6.87 5.02 3.79
C ALA A 49 -8.38 5.00 3.54
N LYS A 50 -8.83 4.52 2.37
CA LYS A 50 -10.27 4.41 2.08
C LYS A 50 -10.95 3.42 3.03
N PHE A 51 -10.33 2.28 3.32
CA PHE A 51 -10.84 1.33 4.31
C PHE A 51 -11.01 1.99 5.68
N GLY A 52 -9.99 2.73 6.15
CA GLY A 52 -10.07 3.48 7.41
C GLY A 52 -11.22 4.48 7.44
N THR A 53 -11.45 5.23 6.35
CA THR A 53 -12.61 6.15 6.26
C THR A 53 -13.95 5.41 6.39
N LEU A 54 -14.05 4.19 5.86
CA LEU A 54 -15.27 3.40 5.92
C LEU A 54 -15.50 2.83 7.32
N VAL A 55 -14.44 2.37 7.99
CA VAL A 55 -14.50 1.92 9.38
C VAL A 55 -15.04 3.02 10.29
N GLU A 56 -14.47 4.21 10.21
CA GLU A 56 -14.93 5.34 11.03
C GLU A 56 -16.36 5.76 10.70
N PHE A 57 -16.70 5.83 9.41
CA PHE A 57 -18.05 6.14 8.96
C PHE A 57 -19.08 5.13 9.48
N TYR A 58 -18.77 3.84 9.42
CA TYR A 58 -19.66 2.78 9.89
C TYR A 58 -19.84 2.78 11.40
N LYS A 59 -18.74 2.95 12.13
CA LYS A 59 -18.75 3.01 13.58
C LYS A 59 -19.56 4.21 14.08
N SER A 60 -19.36 5.38 13.47
CA SER A 60 -20.06 6.61 13.84
C SER A 60 -21.54 6.63 13.41
N ARG A 61 -21.86 6.16 12.20
CA ARG A 61 -23.21 6.31 11.63
C ARG A 61 -24.16 5.17 11.97
N PHE A 62 -23.64 3.97 12.11
CA PHE A 62 -24.42 2.74 12.26
C PHE A 62 -24.09 1.94 13.51
N GLN A 63 -23.06 2.34 14.28
CA GLN A 63 -22.53 1.57 15.42
C GLN A 63 -22.18 0.13 15.02
N LYS A 64 -21.62 -0.04 13.81
CA LYS A 64 -21.24 -1.33 13.25
C LYS A 64 -19.77 -1.35 12.86
N ASP A 65 -19.16 -2.52 12.98
CA ASP A 65 -17.80 -2.77 12.53
C ASP A 65 -17.79 -3.05 11.02
N PHE A 66 -17.11 -2.20 10.25
CA PHE A 66 -16.86 -2.49 8.84
C PHE A 66 -15.81 -3.59 8.71
N GLY A 67 -15.99 -4.47 7.72
CA GLY A 67 -15.02 -5.51 7.39
C GLY A 67 -15.38 -6.91 7.90
N ASP A 68 -16.33 -7.08 8.82
CA ASP A 68 -16.69 -8.40 9.37
C ASP A 68 -17.42 -9.32 8.39
N THR A 69 -18.07 -8.76 7.37
CA THR A 69 -18.91 -9.50 6.41
C THR A 69 -18.11 -10.13 5.28
N PHE A 70 -16.81 -9.88 5.20
CA PHE A 70 -15.96 -10.48 4.17
C PHE A 70 -15.49 -11.85 4.60
N GLU A 71 -15.35 -12.76 3.64
CA GLU A 71 -14.69 -14.06 3.88
C GLU A 71 -13.16 -13.90 3.91
N PHE A 72 -12.63 -13.11 2.98
CA PHE A 72 -11.19 -12.84 2.85
C PHE A 72 -10.91 -11.34 2.72
N ILE A 73 -9.85 -10.90 3.40
CA ILE A 73 -9.23 -9.58 3.21
C ILE A 73 -7.76 -9.79 2.83
N LEU A 74 -7.44 -9.45 1.58
CA LEU A 74 -6.08 -9.49 1.06
C LEU A 74 -5.45 -8.11 1.19
N CYS A 75 -4.33 -8.03 1.89
CA CYS A 75 -3.61 -6.81 2.21
C CYS A 75 -2.29 -6.77 1.45
N ASP A 76 -2.27 -6.05 0.33
CA ASP A 76 -1.08 -5.85 -0.47
C ASP A 76 -0.15 -4.81 0.16
N GLU A 77 1.15 -5.03 0.05
CA GLU A 77 2.20 -4.25 0.71
C GLU A 77 1.88 -3.95 2.19
N ILE A 78 1.49 -4.97 2.96
CA ILE A 78 1.02 -4.81 4.35
C ILE A 78 2.04 -4.09 5.26
N HIS A 79 3.32 -4.14 4.91
CA HIS A 79 4.38 -3.42 5.61
C HIS A 79 4.24 -1.88 5.54
N ASN A 80 3.49 -1.35 4.59
CA ASN A 80 3.20 0.07 4.47
C ASN A 80 2.11 0.53 5.44
N LEU A 81 1.19 -0.35 5.84
CA LEU A 81 0.14 0.02 6.78
C LEU A 81 0.68 0.54 8.14
N PRO A 82 1.60 -0.14 8.85
CA PRO A 82 2.19 0.41 10.07
C PRO A 82 3.06 1.64 9.79
N ARG A 83 3.75 1.70 8.64
CA ARG A 83 4.52 2.89 8.22
C ARG A 83 3.62 4.11 8.14
N PHE A 84 2.49 4.02 7.45
CA PHE A 84 1.60 5.15 7.24
C PHE A 84 0.72 5.47 8.46
N SER A 85 0.47 4.49 9.33
CA SER A 85 -0.20 4.72 10.60
C SER A 85 0.59 5.62 11.57
N ALA A 86 1.89 5.80 11.36
CA ALA A 86 2.75 6.65 12.18
C ALA A 86 2.78 8.13 11.72
N PHE A 87 2.31 8.46 10.52
CA PHE A 87 2.36 9.84 10.01
C PHE A 87 1.07 10.61 10.33
N LEU A 88 1.23 11.81 10.88
CA LEU A 88 0.17 12.81 11.03
C LEU A 88 0.69 14.11 10.38
N HIS A 89 -0.01 14.61 9.37
CA HIS A 89 0.34 15.89 8.75
C HIS A 89 0.00 17.07 9.68
N SER A 90 -1.11 16.96 10.42
CA SER A 90 -1.54 17.92 11.43
C SER A 90 -2.13 17.21 12.65
N PRO A 91 -2.02 17.76 13.87
CA PRO A 91 -2.67 17.19 15.07
C PRO A 91 -4.19 17.04 14.96
N ARG A 92 -4.83 17.78 14.04
CA ARG A 92 -6.28 17.73 13.80
C ARG A 92 -6.67 16.73 12.70
N ASP A 93 -5.70 16.19 11.96
CA ASP A 93 -6.00 15.28 10.87
C ASP A 93 -6.34 13.89 11.40
N THR A 94 -7.38 13.30 10.83
CA THR A 94 -7.72 11.91 11.12
C THR A 94 -6.77 10.98 10.39
N ASN A 95 -6.03 10.17 11.14
CA ASN A 95 -5.14 9.18 10.56
C ASN A 95 -5.92 7.92 10.16
N TYR A 96 -6.46 7.91 8.96
CA TYR A 96 -7.22 6.78 8.44
C TYR A 96 -6.37 5.50 8.27
N HIS A 97 -5.05 5.59 8.09
CA HIS A 97 -4.19 4.41 8.08
C HIS A 97 -4.09 3.77 9.46
N ARG A 98 -4.06 4.58 10.53
CA ARG A 98 -4.12 4.07 11.91
C ARG A 98 -5.44 3.38 12.21
N ILE A 99 -6.57 3.97 11.79
CA ILE A 99 -7.89 3.34 11.94
C ILE A 99 -7.96 2.02 11.16
N ALA A 100 -7.45 1.99 9.92
CA ALA A 100 -7.39 0.77 9.11
C ALA A 100 -6.53 -0.33 9.78
N LYS A 101 -5.37 0.05 10.31
CA LYS A 101 -4.47 -0.84 11.06
C LYS A 101 -5.15 -1.44 12.27
N GLU A 102 -5.67 -0.61 13.16
CA GLU A 102 -6.35 -1.03 14.39
C GLU A 102 -7.50 -1.99 14.04
N ARG A 103 -8.28 -1.67 13.00
CA ARG A 103 -9.36 -2.54 12.55
C ARG A 103 -8.91 -3.90 12.02
N ILE A 104 -7.82 -3.95 11.25
CA ILE A 104 -7.27 -5.22 10.75
C ILE A 104 -6.77 -6.07 11.93
N GLU A 105 -6.11 -5.45 12.91
CA GLU A 105 -5.66 -6.13 14.14
C GLU A 105 -6.83 -6.70 14.93
N GLU A 106 -7.91 -5.92 15.08
CA GLU A 106 -9.16 -6.38 15.68
C GLU A 106 -9.75 -7.58 14.92
N ILE A 107 -9.86 -7.51 13.59
CA ILE A 107 -10.38 -8.62 12.77
C ILE A 107 -9.57 -9.90 13.00
N VAL A 108 -8.25 -9.82 12.97
CA VAL A 108 -7.37 -10.98 13.19
C VAL A 108 -7.48 -11.53 14.62
N SER A 109 -7.83 -10.69 15.59
CA SER A 109 -8.02 -11.12 16.99
C SER A 109 -9.34 -11.86 17.24
N LYS A 110 -10.35 -11.70 16.36
CA LYS A 110 -11.65 -12.37 16.48
C LYS A 110 -11.49 -13.89 16.24
N GLN A 111 -12.26 -14.70 16.97
CA GLN A 111 -12.30 -16.15 16.73
C GLN A 111 -13.05 -16.51 15.45
N THR A 112 -14.02 -15.68 15.08
CA THR A 112 -14.86 -15.82 13.88
C THR A 112 -14.81 -14.51 13.10
N GLY A 113 -14.55 -14.58 11.81
CA GLY A 113 -14.46 -13.42 10.94
C GLY A 113 -13.65 -13.71 9.68
N PRO A 114 -13.34 -12.67 8.89
CA PRO A 114 -12.55 -12.81 7.68
C PRO A 114 -11.17 -13.39 7.96
N GLN A 115 -10.69 -14.22 7.04
CA GLN A 115 -9.27 -14.53 6.99
C GLN A 115 -8.50 -13.36 6.37
N VAL A 116 -7.48 -12.86 7.08
CA VAL A 116 -6.61 -11.78 6.59
C VAL A 116 -5.31 -12.38 6.06
N ILE A 117 -4.94 -12.01 4.84
CA ILE A 117 -3.69 -12.41 4.19
C ILE A 117 -2.87 -11.15 3.90
N GLY A 118 -1.69 -11.03 4.49
CA GLY A 118 -0.77 -9.92 4.24
C GLY A 118 0.34 -10.31 3.25
N LEU A 119 0.49 -9.54 2.18
CA LEU A 119 1.57 -9.70 1.20
C LEU A 119 2.65 -8.64 1.45
N SER A 120 3.91 -9.06 1.49
CA SER A 120 5.04 -8.12 1.64
C SER A 120 6.35 -8.74 1.18
N ALA A 121 7.12 -7.96 0.41
CA ALA A 121 8.52 -8.27 0.14
C ALA A 121 9.45 -7.95 1.33
N THR A 122 8.99 -7.12 2.29
CA THR A 122 9.78 -6.69 3.47
C THR A 122 8.97 -6.85 4.76
N PRO A 123 8.76 -8.08 5.25
CA PRO A 123 7.81 -8.37 6.33
C PRO A 123 8.18 -7.75 7.68
N ARG A 124 9.48 -7.45 7.91
CA ARG A 124 9.98 -6.91 9.20
C ARG A 124 9.19 -5.72 9.75
N ARG A 125 8.73 -4.80 8.89
CA ARG A 125 7.95 -3.65 9.39
C ARG A 125 6.53 -4.06 9.79
N ALA A 126 5.93 -5.01 9.09
CA ALA A 126 4.67 -5.60 9.50
C ALA A 126 4.82 -6.38 10.81
N GLU A 127 5.90 -7.15 10.97
CA GLU A 127 6.23 -7.88 12.21
C GLU A 127 6.26 -6.99 13.45
N THR A 128 6.98 -5.88 13.38
CA THR A 128 7.15 -4.98 14.52
C THR A 128 6.02 -3.99 14.68
N GLY A 129 5.28 -3.73 13.59
CA GLY A 129 4.29 -2.67 13.52
C GLY A 129 2.85 -3.15 13.67
N MET A 130 2.55 -4.41 13.37
CA MET A 130 1.21 -5.00 13.47
C MET A 130 1.12 -5.86 14.75
N PHE A 131 0.13 -5.60 15.58
CA PHE A 131 -0.12 -6.28 16.85
C PHE A 131 -1.16 -7.39 16.69
N CYS A 132 -0.85 -8.38 15.85
CA CYS A 132 -1.73 -9.51 15.59
C CYS A 132 -0.95 -10.83 15.49
N LYS A 133 -1.65 -11.96 15.68
CA LYS A 133 -1.05 -13.28 15.48
C LYS A 133 -0.78 -13.49 13.99
N THR A 134 0.47 -13.77 13.64
CA THR A 134 0.89 -13.92 12.23
C THR A 134 1.47 -15.31 12.01
N LYS A 135 1.03 -15.97 10.94
CA LYS A 135 1.63 -17.21 10.43
C LYS A 135 2.33 -16.90 9.12
N TYR A 136 3.63 -17.16 9.05
CA TYR A 136 4.42 -16.94 7.83
C TYR A 136 4.18 -18.05 6.82
N ILE A 137 3.95 -17.63 5.58
CA ILE A 137 4.01 -18.48 4.40
C ILE A 137 5.12 -17.89 3.54
N THR A 138 6.23 -18.62 3.43
CA THR A 138 7.33 -18.22 2.56
C THR A 138 6.93 -18.45 1.11
N VAL A 139 7.25 -17.51 0.23
CA VAL A 139 7.20 -17.72 -1.21
C VAL A 139 8.19 -18.80 -1.61
N ASP A 140 7.81 -19.56 -2.65
CA ASP A 140 8.62 -20.63 -3.22
C ASP A 140 10.03 -20.12 -3.60
N SER A 141 11.04 -20.99 -3.46
CA SER A 141 12.42 -20.67 -3.84
C SER A 141 12.56 -20.30 -5.30
N ASP A 142 11.68 -20.82 -6.16
CA ASP A 142 11.73 -20.69 -7.62
C ASP A 142 11.08 -19.38 -8.12
N VAL A 143 10.48 -18.59 -7.23
CA VAL A 143 9.98 -17.26 -7.58
C VAL A 143 11.16 -16.36 -7.93
N ARG A 144 11.08 -15.67 -9.09
CA ARG A 144 12.11 -14.71 -9.52
C ARG A 144 12.31 -13.63 -8.46
N LYS A 145 13.54 -13.53 -7.95
CA LYS A 145 13.97 -12.49 -7.01
C LYS A 145 14.83 -11.47 -7.75
N LEU A 146 14.61 -10.19 -7.47
CA LEU A 146 15.55 -9.15 -7.85
C LEU A 146 16.73 -9.22 -6.87
N GLU A 147 17.82 -9.82 -7.29
CA GLU A 147 19.03 -9.93 -6.48
C GLU A 147 19.89 -8.68 -6.69
N THR A 148 20.33 -8.06 -5.59
CA THR A 148 21.30 -6.95 -5.68
C THR A 148 22.66 -7.53 -5.96
N GLN A 149 23.05 -7.55 -7.25
CA GLN A 149 24.28 -8.23 -7.67
C GLN A 149 25.56 -7.55 -7.17
N ASN A 150 25.55 -6.23 -6.98
CA ASN A 150 26.75 -5.46 -6.61
C ASN A 150 26.39 -4.24 -5.76
N ILE A 151 27.16 -3.99 -4.69
CA ILE A 151 27.12 -2.75 -3.91
C ILE A 151 28.40 -1.97 -4.19
N VAL A 152 28.26 -0.77 -4.76
CA VAL A 152 29.39 0.12 -5.03
C VAL A 152 29.30 1.34 -4.10
N PRO A 153 30.20 1.48 -3.12
CA PRO A 153 30.23 2.66 -2.27
C PRO A 153 30.65 3.89 -3.08
N TYR A 154 30.06 5.05 -2.76
CA TYR A 154 30.36 6.33 -3.41
C TYR A 154 30.42 7.44 -2.36
N ALA A 155 31.25 8.46 -2.60
CA ALA A 155 31.42 9.57 -1.66
C ALA A 155 30.21 10.51 -1.65
N ASN A 156 29.73 10.89 -2.84
CA ASN A 156 28.52 11.68 -3.01
C ASN A 156 27.90 11.45 -4.40
N LEU A 157 26.60 11.72 -4.54
CA LEU A 157 25.88 11.49 -5.80
C LEU A 157 26.40 12.38 -6.92
N GLU A 158 26.85 13.60 -6.62
CA GLU A 158 27.44 14.53 -7.59
C GLU A 158 28.66 13.92 -8.29
N SER A 159 29.47 13.14 -7.56
CA SER A 159 30.65 12.43 -8.08
C SER A 159 30.31 11.10 -8.77
N LEU A 160 29.21 10.45 -8.37
CA LEU A 160 28.78 9.17 -8.95
C LEU A 160 28.08 9.35 -10.30
N ILE A 161 27.16 10.32 -10.42
CA ILE A 161 26.42 10.58 -11.66
C ILE A 161 27.33 10.68 -12.91
N PRO A 162 28.51 11.34 -12.87
CA PRO A 162 29.45 11.33 -13.98
C PRO A 162 29.86 9.96 -14.52
N THR A 163 29.91 8.94 -13.66
CA THR A 163 30.44 7.62 -14.01
C THR A 163 29.36 6.68 -14.51
N LEU A 164 28.08 7.09 -14.48
CA LEU A 164 26.95 6.26 -14.87
C LEU A 164 26.86 6.10 -16.41
N PRO A 165 26.82 4.85 -16.93
CA PRO A 165 26.56 4.58 -18.34
C PRO A 165 25.28 5.24 -18.87
N LYS A 166 25.35 5.93 -20.02
CA LYS A 166 24.22 6.67 -20.60
C LYS A 166 23.13 5.78 -21.23
N ASP A 167 23.43 4.52 -21.51
CA ASP A 167 22.53 3.54 -22.13
C ASP A 167 21.62 2.81 -21.12
N LYS A 168 21.77 3.08 -19.82
CA LYS A 168 21.00 2.43 -18.76
C LYS A 168 19.95 3.36 -18.16
N LYS A 169 18.92 2.75 -17.57
CA LYS A 169 17.91 3.45 -16.76
C LYS A 169 18.31 3.34 -15.29
N TYR A 170 18.19 4.45 -14.57
CA TYR A 170 18.52 4.53 -13.14
C TYR A 170 17.29 4.94 -12.32
N LEU A 171 17.19 4.37 -11.13
CA LEU A 171 16.26 4.81 -10.10
C LEU A 171 17.09 5.34 -8.92
N VAL A 172 16.92 6.62 -8.60
CA VAL A 172 17.68 7.29 -7.56
C VAL A 172 16.73 7.72 -6.45
N TYR A 173 16.98 7.24 -5.23
CA TYR A 173 16.21 7.63 -4.05
C TYR A 173 16.92 8.76 -3.32
N ALA A 174 16.19 9.84 -3.02
CA ALA A 174 16.68 10.96 -2.21
C ALA A 174 15.61 11.37 -1.18
N SER A 175 16.05 11.80 0.00
CA SER A 175 15.17 12.10 1.13
C SER A 175 14.47 13.45 1.06
N HIS A 176 14.96 14.41 0.26
CA HIS A 176 14.44 15.78 0.22
C HIS A 176 14.14 16.23 -1.22
N ILE A 177 13.00 16.93 -1.39
CA ILE A 177 12.57 17.49 -2.69
C ILE A 177 13.65 18.41 -3.27
N THR A 178 14.31 19.22 -2.43
CA THR A 178 15.45 20.07 -2.82
C THR A 178 16.57 19.26 -3.45
N LYS A 179 16.94 18.12 -2.85
CA LYS A 179 17.97 17.23 -3.39
C LYS A 179 17.51 16.58 -4.70
N MET A 180 16.25 16.16 -4.80
CA MET A 180 15.69 15.60 -6.03
C MET A 180 15.75 16.60 -7.20
N LYS A 181 15.38 17.85 -6.95
CA LYS A 181 15.48 18.94 -7.94
C LYS A 181 16.94 19.19 -8.35
N GLN A 182 17.85 19.28 -7.38
CA GLN A 182 19.28 19.44 -7.65
C GLN A 182 19.85 18.29 -8.50
N LEU A 183 19.52 17.04 -8.16
CA LEU A 183 19.97 15.88 -8.92
C LEU A 183 19.42 15.91 -10.35
N THR A 184 18.14 16.26 -10.53
CA THR A 184 17.51 16.36 -11.85
C THR A 184 18.26 17.36 -12.75
N GLU A 185 18.60 18.53 -12.20
CA GLU A 185 19.39 19.54 -12.90
C GLU A 185 20.79 19.00 -13.28
N ILE A 186 21.47 18.31 -12.36
CA ILE A 186 22.78 17.69 -12.64
C ILE A 186 22.69 16.65 -13.77
N PHE A 187 21.62 15.87 -13.82
CA PHE A 187 21.38 14.93 -14.92
C PHE A 187 21.12 15.66 -16.25
N HIS A 188 20.30 16.72 -16.24
CA HIS A 188 19.97 17.50 -17.45
C HIS A 188 21.18 18.22 -18.03
N GLN A 189 22.03 18.83 -17.19
CA GLN A 189 23.30 19.46 -17.60
C GLN A 189 24.24 18.48 -18.32
N ARG A 190 24.06 17.17 -18.13
CA ARG A 190 24.84 16.10 -18.75
C ARG A 190 24.13 15.42 -19.92
N SER A 191 23.02 16.00 -20.36
CA SER A 191 22.16 15.46 -21.42
C SER A 191 21.58 14.08 -21.08
N ILE A 192 21.41 13.77 -19.80
CA ILE A 192 20.69 12.57 -19.34
C ILE A 192 19.26 12.98 -19.02
N LYS A 193 18.29 12.34 -19.67
CA LYS A 193 16.87 12.59 -19.39
C LYS A 193 16.51 12.09 -17.99
N ALA A 194 16.22 13.02 -17.08
CA ALA A 194 15.79 12.71 -15.73
C ALA A 194 14.40 13.28 -15.43
N ILE A 195 13.65 12.53 -14.62
CA ILE A 195 12.35 12.92 -14.08
C ILE A 195 12.41 12.62 -12.58
N ALA A 196 11.99 13.58 -11.75
CA ALA A 196 11.83 13.39 -10.31
C ALA A 196 10.34 13.35 -9.95
N ILE A 197 9.98 12.44 -9.05
CA ILE A 197 8.60 12.22 -8.59
C ILE A 197 8.59 12.38 -7.08
N TRP A 198 7.76 13.29 -6.55
CA TRP A 198 7.59 13.50 -5.11
C TRP A 198 6.11 13.71 -4.78
N SER A 199 5.75 13.54 -3.51
CA SER A 199 4.44 13.97 -3.00
C SER A 199 4.44 15.50 -2.81
N GLU A 200 3.50 16.21 -3.43
CA GLU A 200 3.35 17.66 -3.25
C GLU A 200 2.81 18.06 -1.87
N LYS A 201 2.25 17.09 -1.14
CA LYS A 201 1.79 17.27 0.25
C LYS A 201 2.85 16.71 1.19
N ASN A 202 3.67 17.61 1.74
CA ASN A 202 4.36 17.41 3.02
C ASN A 202 3.66 18.28 4.05
#